data_AF-A0A2V9J198-F1
#
_entry.id   AF-A0A2V9J198-F1
#
_cell.length_a   1.000
_cell.length_b   1.000
_cell.length_c   1.000
_cell.angle_alpha   90.00
_cell.angle_beta   90.00
_cell.angle_gamma   90.00
#
_symmetry.space_group_name_H-M   'P 1'
#
loop_
_entity.id
_entity.type
_entity.pdbx_description
1 polymer ?
#
loop_
_entity_poly.entity_id
_entity_poly.type
_entity_poly.pdbx_seq_one_letter_code
_entity_poly.pdbx_strand_id
1 'polypeptide(L)' 'MASSSGSSSEAFAEGSGARDRIAAMLERYKTLAVVGLSSKASRASHGVAAYMQARGYRIIPINPN' A
#
# COMPACT_ATOMS: atom_id res chain seq x y z
N MET A 1 -10.61 28.65 38.56
CA MET A 1 -9.82 28.75 37.32
C MET A 1 -8.66 27.77 37.42
N ALA A 2 -8.79 26.62 36.76
CA ALA A 2 -7.71 25.76 36.25
C ALA A 2 -8.42 24.56 35.60
N SER A 3 -8.87 24.76 34.37
CA SER A 3 -9.40 23.70 33.52
C SER A 3 -8.22 22.82 33.08
N SER A 4 -7.93 21.74 33.78
CA SER A 4 -7.09 20.66 33.28
C SER A 4 -7.88 19.85 32.24
N SER A 5 -7.99 20.45 31.05
CA SER A 5 -8.44 19.82 29.82
C SER A 5 -7.33 18.93 29.28
N GLY A 6 -7.16 17.78 29.92
CA GLY A 6 -6.17 16.78 29.53
C GLY A 6 -6.75 15.38 29.70
N SER A 7 -7.55 14.93 28.74
CA SER A 7 -7.80 13.50 28.46
C SER A 7 -8.68 13.35 27.21
N SER A 8 -8.16 13.66 26.01
CA SER A 8 -8.90 13.37 24.77
C SER A 8 -8.04 13.01 23.55
N SER A 9 -6.71 12.92 23.66
CA SER A 9 -5.83 12.66 22.50
C SER A 9 -5.24 11.25 22.41
N GLU A 10 -5.55 10.33 23.33
CA GLU A 10 -4.94 8.98 23.35
C GLU A 10 -5.81 7.87 22.75
N ALA A 11 -6.94 8.18 22.09
CA ALA A 11 -7.96 7.20 21.73
C ALA A 11 -8.14 6.87 20.23
N PHE A 12 -7.16 7.10 19.35
CA PHE A 12 -7.32 6.78 17.91
C PHE A 12 -6.11 6.09 17.24
N ALA A 13 -5.39 5.23 17.96
CA ALA A 13 -4.30 4.43 17.40
C ALA A 13 -4.64 2.92 17.23
N GLU A 14 -5.92 2.54 17.19
CA GLU A 14 -6.32 1.13 17.00
C GLU A 14 -6.67 0.77 15.55
N GLY A 15 -6.18 1.56 14.59
CA GLY A 15 -6.30 1.32 13.15
C GLY A 15 -5.00 1.49 12.35
N SER A 16 -3.87 1.71 13.04
CA SER A 16 -2.57 1.99 12.43
C SER A 16 -1.73 0.73 12.25
N GLY A 17 -1.76 -0.24 13.17
CA GLY A 17 -0.86 -1.39 13.14
C GLY A 17 -0.93 -2.27 11.88
N ALA A 18 -2.05 -2.29 11.15
CA ALA A 18 -2.12 -2.95 9.85
C ALA A 18 -1.57 -2.07 8.72
N ARG A 19 -1.87 -0.77 8.71
CA ARG A 19 -1.33 0.20 7.74
C ARG A 19 0.18 0.31 7.86
N ASP A 20 0.68 0.38 9.09
CA ASP A 20 2.10 0.44 9.41
C ASP A 20 2.83 -0.83 8.95
N ARG A 21 2.19 -2.00 9.12
CA ARG A 21 2.72 -3.27 8.60
C ARG A 21 2.74 -3.32 7.07
N ILE A 22 1.69 -2.87 6.40
CA ILE A 22 1.63 -2.81 4.93
C ILE A 22 2.70 -1.86 4.39
N ALA A 23 2.85 -0.68 5.01
CA ALA A 23 3.87 0.29 4.66
C ALA A 23 5.27 -0.32 4.81
N ALA A 24 5.57 -0.94 5.96
CA ALA A 24 6.84 -1.62 6.20
C ALA A 24 7.11 -2.76 5.19
N MET A 25 6.09 -3.53 4.80
CA MET A 25 6.23 -4.55 3.75
C MET A 25 6.58 -3.94 2.40
N LEU A 26 5.89 -2.88 1.98
CA LEU A 26 6.15 -2.21 0.70
C LEU A 26 7.50 -1.47 0.71
N GLU A 27 7.97 -1.02 1.86
CA GLU A 27 9.31 -0.46 1.99
C GLU A 27 10.38 -1.53 1.82
N ARG A 28 10.19 -2.70 2.45
CA ARG A 28 11.16 -3.80 2.41
C ARG A 28 11.18 -4.57 1.09
N TYR A 29 10.01 -4.86 0.53
CA TYR A 29 9.88 -5.70 -0.66
C TYR A 29 9.65 -4.86 -1.91
N LYS A 30 10.68 -4.73 -2.74
CA LYS A 30 10.63 -3.96 -4.00
C LYS A 30 10.24 -4.79 -5.22
N THR A 31 10.15 -6.12 -5.10
CA THR A 31 9.68 -6.99 -6.18
C THR A 31 8.27 -7.47 -5.89
N LEU A 32 7.33 -7.20 -6.79
CA LEU A 32 5.92 -7.57 -6.66
C LEU A 32 5.50 -8.47 -7.82
N ALA A 33 4.84 -9.59 -7.51
CA ALA A 33 4.20 -10.43 -8.52
C ALA A 33 2.77 -9.96 -8.75
N VAL A 34 2.39 -9.67 -9.99
CA VAL A 34 1.03 -9.23 -10.35
C VAL A 34 0.35 -10.31 -11.18
N VAL A 35 -0.61 -10.99 -10.57
CA VAL A 35 -1.43 -12.01 -11.23
C VAL A 35 -2.50 -11.33 -12.09
N GLY A 36 -2.64 -11.78 -13.34
CA GLY A 36 -3.60 -11.19 -14.28
C GLY A 36 -3.20 -9.81 -14.78
N LEU A 37 -1.90 -9.50 -14.79
CA LEU A 37 -1.40 -8.30 -15.44
C LEU A 37 -1.73 -8.38 -16.94
N SER A 38 -2.43 -7.36 -17.43
CA SER A 38 -2.77 -7.24 -18.84
C SER A 38 -2.15 -5.97 -19.41
N SER A 39 -1.71 -6.01 -20.66
CA SER A 39 -1.25 -4.85 -21.42
C SER A 39 -2.38 -3.89 -21.83
N LYS A 40 -3.65 -4.25 -21.57
CA LYS A 40 -4.81 -3.40 -21.89
C LYS A 40 -4.92 -2.25 -20.89
N ALA A 41 -4.75 -1.01 -21.36
CA ALA A 41 -4.82 0.19 -20.53
C ALA A 41 -6.15 0.38 -19.79
N SER A 42 -7.25 -0.19 -20.29
CA SER A 42 -8.57 -0.16 -19.62
C SER A 42 -8.66 -1.08 -18.38
N ARG A 43 -7.68 -1.96 -18.16
CA ARG A 43 -7.66 -2.86 -17.00
C ARG A 43 -6.96 -2.17 -15.82
N ALA A 44 -7.56 -2.26 -14.64
CA ALA A 44 -6.98 -1.71 -13.42
C ALA A 44 -5.56 -2.24 -13.13
N SER A 45 -5.27 -3.50 -13.47
CA SER A 45 -3.95 -4.10 -13.29
C SER A 45 -2.84 -3.39 -14.08
N HIS A 46 -3.17 -2.85 -15.26
CA HIS A 46 -2.22 -2.07 -16.08
C HIS A 46 -1.81 -0.77 -15.36
N GLY A 47 -2.81 0.01 -14.89
CA GLY A 47 -2.56 1.27 -14.20
C GLY A 47 -1.79 1.09 -12.89
N VAL A 48 -2.17 0.09 -12.08
CA VAL A 48 -1.49 -0.19 -10.81
C VAL A 48 -0.04 -0.63 -11.03
N ALA A 49 0.21 -1.53 -12.00
CA ALA A 49 1.57 -1.96 -12.30
C ALA A 49 2.45 -0.81 -12.79
N ALA A 50 1.93 0.03 -13.70
CA ALA A 50 2.65 1.21 -14.20
C ALA A 50 3.00 2.19 -13.07
N TYR A 51 2.05 2.46 -12.18
CA TYR A 51 2.30 3.33 -11.02
C TYR A 51 3.37 2.76 -10.08
N MET A 52 3.32 1.45 -9.80
CA MET A 52 4.32 0.80 -8.95
C MET A 52 5.71 0.80 -9.62
N GLN A 53 5.79 0.58 -10.93
CA GLN A 53 7.04 0.68 -11.69
C GLN A 53 7.63 2.11 -11.62
N ALA A 54 6.79 3.14 -11.78
CA ALA A 54 7.22 4.53 -11.66
C ALA A 54 7.76 4.87 -10.26
N ARG A 55 7.35 4.12 -9.22
CA ARG A 55 7.86 4.22 -7.84
C ARG A 55 9.09 3.35 -7.57
N GLY A 56 9.68 2.74 -8.61
CA GLY A 56 10.90 1.94 -8.51
C GLY A 56 10.67 0.48 -8.07
N TYR A 57 9.43 -0.02 -8.10
CA TYR A 57 9.16 -1.44 -7.86
C TYR A 57 9.39 -2.27 -9.12
N ARG A 58 9.99 -3.45 -8.95
CA ARG A 58 10.11 -4.47 -10.00
C ARG A 58 8.82 -5.30 -10.05
N ILE A 59 8.09 -5.24 -11.16
CA ILE A 59 6.87 -6.04 -11.36
C ILE A 59 7.19 -7.31 -12.14
N ILE A 60 6.75 -8.46 -11.60
CA ILE A 60 6.80 -9.76 -12.26
C ILE A 60 5.36 -10.12 -12.67
N PRO A 61 5.01 -10.10 -13.97
CA PRO A 61 3.68 -10.50 -14.41
C PRO A 61 3.50 -12.00 -14.28
N ILE A 62 2.36 -12.43 -13.74
CA ILE A 62 1.96 -13.84 -13.70
C ILE A 62 0.66 -13.98 -14.50
N ASN A 63 0.73 -14.69 -15.63
CA ASN A 63 -0.43 -15.06 -16.43
C ASN A 63 -0.47 -16.59 -16.56
N PRO A 64 -1.39 -17.30 -15.88
CA PRO A 64 -1.45 -18.76 -15.89
C PRO A 64 -2.18 -19.39 -17.10
N ASN A 65 -2.61 -18.59 -18.08
CA ASN A 65 -3.23 -19.06 -19.33
C ASN A 65 -2.22 -19.21 -20.46
#